data_AF-A0A8J7Y707-F1
#
_entry.id   AF-A0A8J7Y707-F1
#
_cell.length_a   1.000
_cell.length_b   1.000
_cell.length_c   1.000
_cell.angle_alpha   90.00
_cell.angle_beta   90.00
_cell.angle_gamma   90.00
#
_symmetry.space_group_name_H-M   'P 1'
#
loop_
_entity.id
_entity.type
_entity.pdbx_description
1 polymer ?
#
loop_
_entity_poly.entity_id
_entity_poly.type
_entity_poly.pdbx_seq_one_letter_code
_entity_poly.pdbx_strand_id
1 'polypeptide(L)'
;MNSEQQLFDETPLRRFEYEDGVVLAADVGAADDASVDVVDGTVIVVRDDEQYERELPEAAEARAFINNGVLTIEVSDEESDI
;
A
#
# COMPACT_ATOMS: atom_id res chain seq x y z
N MET A 1 -3.41 -4.65 20.76
CA MET A 1 -3.42 -3.24 20.32
C MET A 1 -3.56 -3.31 18.81
N ASN A 2 -4.66 -2.80 18.23
CA ASN A 2 -4.79 -2.75 16.77
C ASN A 2 -4.14 -1.44 16.33
N SER A 3 -3.03 -1.54 15.60
CA SER A 3 -2.35 -0.39 15.05
C SER A 3 -3.14 0.09 13.83
N GLU A 4 -4.01 1.06 14.02
CA GLU A 4 -4.66 1.79 12.93
C GLU A 4 -3.58 2.62 12.23
N GLN A 5 -2.96 2.04 11.19
CA GLN A 5 -2.06 2.76 10.32
C GLN A 5 -2.88 3.58 9.33
N GLN A 6 -2.39 4.76 8.97
CA GLN A 6 -3.07 5.68 8.05
C GLN A 6 -2.21 5.83 6.80
N LEU A 7 -2.85 5.91 5.64
CA LEU A 7 -2.15 6.08 4.36
C LEU A 7 -1.91 7.57 4.07
N PHE A 8 -2.98 8.38 4.11
CA PHE A 8 -2.98 9.86 4.04
C PHE A 8 -4.39 10.38 4.37
N ASP A 9 -4.54 11.67 4.74
CA ASP A 9 -5.80 12.37 5.04
C ASP A 9 -6.92 11.47 5.59
N GLU A 10 -6.65 10.83 6.74
CA GLU A 10 -7.62 9.99 7.47
C GLU A 10 -8.08 8.72 6.73
N THR A 11 -7.48 8.38 5.58
CA THR A 11 -7.78 7.16 4.82
C THR A 11 -7.40 5.93 5.62
N PRO A 12 -8.39 5.09 6.00
CA PRO A 12 -8.13 3.93 6.84
C PRO A 12 -7.36 2.87 6.04
N LEU A 13 -6.16 2.53 6.54
CA LEU A 13 -5.36 1.44 6.01
C LEU A 13 -5.68 0.16 6.79
N ARG A 14 -6.15 -0.85 6.09
CA ARG A 14 -6.33 -2.20 6.65
C ARG A 14 -5.09 -3.02 6.40
N ARG A 15 -4.64 -3.77 7.40
CA ARG A 15 -3.51 -4.69 7.32
C ARG A 15 -4.01 -6.13 7.48
N PHE A 16 -3.55 -6.99 6.60
CA PHE A 16 -3.80 -8.43 6.61
C PHE A 16 -2.46 -9.15 6.59
N GLU A 17 -2.26 -10.06 7.53
CA GLU A 17 -1.02 -10.83 7.65
C GLU A 17 -1.27 -12.25 7.11
N TYR A 18 -0.36 -12.70 6.26
CA TYR A 18 -0.34 -14.01 5.64
C TYR A 18 0.99 -14.70 5.96
N GLU A 19 1.10 -15.99 5.62
CA GLU A 19 2.33 -16.76 5.82
C GLU A 19 3.49 -16.19 5.00
N ASP A 20 3.23 -15.74 3.77
CA ASP A 20 4.22 -15.21 2.82
C ASP A 20 4.37 -13.68 2.83
N GLY A 21 3.77 -12.98 3.80
CA GLY A 21 3.92 -11.53 3.95
C GLY A 21 2.66 -10.79 4.37
N VAL A 22 2.57 -9.51 4.00
CA VAL A 22 1.55 -8.58 4.47
C VAL A 22 0.85 -7.91 3.29
N VAL A 23 -0.48 -7.84 3.35
CA VAL A 23 -1.29 -7.04 2.43
C VAL A 23 -1.85 -5.83 3.16
N LEU A 24 -1.67 -4.66 2.56
CA LEU A 24 -2.26 -3.41 3.01
C LEU A 24 -3.31 -2.96 2.00
N ALA A 25 -4.49 -2.57 2.47
CA ALA A 25 -5.59 -2.13 1.62
C ALA A 25 -6.18 -0.80 2.11
N ALA A 26 -6.40 0.14 1.19
CA ALA A 26 -6.99 1.44 1.46
C ALA A 26 -8.03 1.80 0.39
N ASP A 27 -9.08 2.50 0.79
CA ASP A 27 -10.04 3.10 -0.13
C ASP A 27 -9.47 4.45 -0.60
N VAL A 28 -9.16 4.58 -1.88
CA VAL A 28 -8.65 5.83 -2.47
C VAL A 28 -9.73 6.56 -3.27
N GLY A 29 -10.99 6.11 -3.18
CA GLY A 29 -12.12 6.60 -3.96
C GLY A 29 -12.13 6.07 -5.39
N ALA A 30 -13.31 6.06 -6.02
CA ALA A 30 -13.52 5.59 -7.39
C ALA A 30 -13.00 6.56 -8.47
N ALA A 31 -12.05 7.44 -8.14
CA ALA A 31 -11.49 8.38 -9.09
C ALA A 31 -10.73 7.60 -10.18
N ASP A 32 -11.13 7.76 -11.44
CA ASP A 32 -10.52 7.10 -12.59
C ASP A 32 -9.05 7.52 -12.83
N ASP A 33 -8.62 8.65 -12.24
CA ASP A 33 -7.28 9.22 -12.40
C ASP A 33 -6.30 8.87 -11.25
N ALA A 34 -6.71 8.02 -10.30
CA ALA A 34 -5.79 7.57 -9.26
C ALA A 34 -4.74 6.61 -9.83
N SER A 35 -3.46 6.89 -9.56
CA SER A 35 -2.33 6.05 -9.99
C SER A 35 -1.43 5.71 -8.81
N VAL A 36 -0.76 4.56 -8.92
CA VAL A 36 0.17 4.08 -7.89
C VAL A 36 1.43 3.53 -8.52
N ASP A 37 2.56 3.79 -7.87
CA ASP A 37 3.85 3.20 -8.21
C ASP A 37 4.62 2.81 -6.93
N VAL A 38 5.58 1.89 -7.08
CA VAL A 38 6.48 1.50 -5.99
C VAL A 38 7.91 1.71 -6.44
N VAL A 39 8.64 2.56 -5.73
CA VAL A 39 10.05 2.86 -6.00
C VAL A 39 10.84 2.82 -4.71
N ASP A 40 11.90 2.02 -4.68
CA ASP A 40 12.85 1.93 -3.56
C ASP A 40 12.16 1.75 -2.19
N GLY A 41 11.22 0.79 -2.11
CA GLY A 41 10.46 0.53 -0.87
C GLY A 41 9.46 1.63 -0.48
N THR A 42 9.19 2.59 -1.37
CA THR A 42 8.22 3.66 -1.16
C THR A 42 7.04 3.48 -2.08
N VAL A 43 5.82 3.48 -1.53
CA VAL A 43 4.58 3.55 -2.33
C VAL A 43 4.23 5.00 -2.58
N ILE A 44 4.03 5.33 -3.84
CA ILE A 44 3.64 6.67 -4.29
C ILE A 44 2.24 6.56 -4.88
N VAL A 45 1.29 7.32 -4.34
CA VAL A 45 -0.08 7.42 -4.82
C VAL A 45 -0.32 8.84 -5.33
N VAL A 46 -0.83 8.98 -6.55
CA VAL A 46 -1.21 10.27 -7.11
C VAL A 46 -2.70 10.27 -7.37
N ARG A 47 -3.41 11.29 -6.88
CA ARG A 47 -4.86 11.45 -7.00
C ARG A 47 -5.22 12.94 -6.92
N ASP A 48 -6.13 13.40 -7.78
CA ASP A 48 -6.70 14.77 -7.72
C ASP A 48 -5.61 15.86 -7.62
N ASP A 49 -4.53 15.72 -8.41
CA ASP A 49 -3.32 16.58 -8.41
C ASP A 49 -2.48 16.56 -7.12
N GLU A 50 -2.81 15.70 -6.16
CA GLU A 50 -2.07 15.48 -4.93
C GLU A 50 -1.23 14.21 -5.01
N GLN A 51 -0.04 14.25 -4.40
CA GLN A 51 0.87 13.11 -4.29
C GLN A 51 1.03 12.75 -2.82
N TYR A 52 0.97 11.45 -2.55
CA TYR A 52 1.14 10.87 -1.22
C TYR A 52 2.20 9.79 -1.30
N GLU A 53 3.12 9.81 -0.34
CA GLU A 53 4.25 8.90 -0.28
C GLU A 53 4.23 8.17 1.05
N ARG A 54 4.51 6.87 1.03
CA ARG A 54 4.65 6.09 2.26
C ARG A 54 5.75 5.07 2.15
N GLU A 55 6.66 5.10 3.12
CA GLU A 55 7.64 4.05 3.32
C GLU A 55 6.94 2.73 3.69
N LEU A 56 7.39 1.67 3.03
CA LEU A 56 7.09 0.31 3.40
C LEU A 56 8.11 -0.17 4.43
N PRO A 57 7.74 -1.12 5.30
CA PRO A 57 8.71 -1.76 6.18
C PRO A 57 9.91 -2.28 5.37
N GLU A 58 11.12 -2.01 5.87
CA GLU A 58 12.39 -2.28 5.18
C GLU A 58 12.58 -3.80 4.90
N ALA A 59 13.03 -4.13 3.68
CA ALA A 59 13.38 -5.47 3.16
C ALA A 59 12.22 -6.36 2.67
N ALA A 60 11.41 -5.83 1.74
CA ALA A 60 10.34 -6.60 1.11
C ALA A 60 10.15 -6.22 -0.35
N GLU A 61 10.11 -7.22 -1.24
CA GLU A 61 9.55 -7.04 -2.57
C GLU A 61 8.10 -6.58 -2.42
N ALA A 62 7.78 -5.44 -3.03
CA ALA A 62 6.47 -4.83 -2.90
C ALA A 62 5.83 -4.55 -4.25
N ARG A 63 4.53 -4.84 -4.33
CA ARG A 63 3.70 -4.54 -5.50
C ARG A 63 2.47 -3.77 -5.07
N ALA A 64 2.14 -2.71 -5.79
CA ALA A 64 0.93 -1.95 -5.57
C ALA A 64 0.06 -1.87 -6.82
N PHE A 65 -1.25 -1.88 -6.64
CA PHE A 65 -2.22 -1.70 -7.72
C PHE A 65 -3.53 -1.14 -7.18
N ILE A 66 -4.27 -0.41 -8.03
CA ILE A 66 -5.59 0.13 -7.72
C ILE A 66 -6.63 -0.66 -8.52
N ASN A 67 -7.67 -1.14 -7.84
CA ASN A 67 -8.80 -1.82 -8.48
C ASN A 67 -10.12 -1.26 -7.96
N ASN A 68 -10.93 -0.66 -8.84
CA ASN A 68 -12.22 -0.07 -8.49
C ASN A 68 -12.15 0.89 -7.29
N GLY A 69 -11.11 1.73 -7.24
CA GLY A 69 -10.89 2.70 -6.15
C GLY A 69 -10.30 2.10 -4.86
N VAL A 70 -9.91 0.83 -4.86
CA VAL A 70 -9.20 0.20 -3.75
C VAL A 70 -7.74 0.06 -4.10
N LEU A 71 -6.88 0.73 -3.35
CA LEU A 71 -5.44 0.51 -3.37
C LEU A 71 -5.13 -0.77 -2.59
N THR A 72 -4.38 -1.67 -3.21
CA THR A 72 -3.81 -2.86 -2.57
C THR A 72 -2.29 -2.80 -2.70
N ILE A 73 -1.59 -3.01 -1.60
CA ILE A 73 -0.13 -3.11 -1.52
C ILE A 73 0.19 -4.49 -0.96
N GLU A 74 0.84 -5.32 -1.75
CA GLU A 74 1.38 -6.62 -1.36
C GLU A 74 2.85 -6.42 -0.99
N VAL A 75 3.24 -6.88 0.19
CA VAL A 75 4.60 -6.79 0.75
C VAL A 75 5.03 -8.21 1.10
N SER A 76 5.99 -8.76 0.37
CA SER A 76 6.51 -10.11 0.61
C SER A 76 7.55 -10.10 1.72
N ASP A 77 7.49 -11.07 2.62
CA ASP A 77 8.56 -11.27 3.59
C ASP A 77 9.75 -11.90 2.83
N GLU A 78 10.90 -11.23 2.74
CA GLU A 78 12.10 -11.77 2.07
C GLU A 78 12.72 -13.01 2.79
N GLU A 79 11.99 -13.68 3.70
CA GLU A 79 12.37 -14.97 4.31
C GLU A 79 11.84 -16.21 3.55
N SER A 80 11.17 -16.06 2.40
CA SER A 80 10.66 -17.20 1.59
C SER A 80 11.61 -17.67 0.48
N ASP A 81 12.93 -17.67 0.69
CA ASP A 81 13.87 -18.38 -0.20
C ASP A 81 15.15 -18.80 0.58
N ILE A 82 15.00 -19.66 1.61
CA ILE A 82 16.12 -20.39 2.24
C ILE A 82 15.75 -21.86 2.50
#